data_AF-A0A524ANL8-F1
#
_entry.id   AF-A0A524ANL8-F1
#
_cell.length_a   1.000
_cell.length_b   1.000
_cell.length_c   1.000
_cell.angle_alpha   90.00
_cell.angle_beta   90.00
_cell.angle_gamma   90.00
#
_symmetry.space_group_name_H-M   'P 1'
#
loop_
_entity.id
_entity.type
_entity.pdbx_description
1 polymer ?
#
loop_
_entity_poly.entity_id
_entity_poly.type
_entity_poly.pdbx_seq_one_letter_code
_entity_poly.pdbx_strand_id
1 'polypeptide(L)'
;MSSRLRAVTCQRCGSGFVLTTNYLDLLARRGVKVVVPALCPTCFLATGPLRKERGKVKWFDSRKHYGFIITEEGREIFFHEKQILGDGLDGPKEGQVALFHVRYRVEGPEALNVELTRG
;
A
#
# COMPACT_ATOMS: atom_id res chain seq x y z
N MET A 1 9.75 24.14 10.96
CA MET A 1 9.64 22.67 10.94
C MET A 1 9.97 22.21 9.53
N SER A 2 11.17 21.66 9.31
CA SER A 2 11.73 21.37 7.98
C SER A 2 10.87 20.35 7.22
N SER A 3 10.12 20.84 6.24
CA SER A 3 9.37 20.02 5.28
C SER A 3 10.37 19.25 4.42
N ARG A 4 10.71 18.02 4.85
CA ARG A 4 11.50 17.08 4.03
C ARG A 4 10.73 16.81 2.73
N LEU A 5 11.15 17.46 1.65
CA LEU A 5 10.77 17.07 0.30
C LEU A 5 11.20 15.61 0.12
N ARG A 6 10.23 14.70 -0.01
CA ARG A 6 10.51 13.32 -0.39
C ARG A 6 10.38 13.22 -1.88
N ALA A 7 11.51 13.15 -2.58
CA ALA A 7 11.53 12.71 -3.96
C ALA A 7 11.09 11.24 -3.98
N VAL A 8 10.10 10.91 -4.80
CA VAL A 8 9.60 9.56 -4.95
C VAL A 8 9.61 9.20 -6.43
N THR A 9 9.96 7.96 -6.74
CA THR A 9 10.00 7.46 -8.11
C THR A 9 8.64 6.86 -8.47
N CYS A 10 8.11 7.24 -9.64
CA CYS A 10 6.90 6.66 -10.18
C CYS A 10 7.11 5.17 -10.46
N GLN A 11 6.28 4.31 -9.87
CA GLN A 11 6.39 2.86 -10.08
C GLN A 11 5.97 2.39 -11.46
N ARG A 12 5.28 3.24 -12.24
CA ARG A 12 4.82 2.90 -13.59
C ARG A 12 5.78 3.38 -14.68
N CYS A 13 6.22 4.64 -14.61
CA CYS A 13 7.08 5.22 -15.65
C CYS A 13 8.53 5.47 -15.21
N GLY A 14 8.88 5.21 -13.96
CA GLY A 14 10.23 5.45 -13.44
C GLY A 14 10.61 6.93 -13.25
N SER A 15 9.73 7.89 -13.59
CA SER A 15 10.02 9.31 -13.42
C SER A 15 10.03 9.70 -11.94
N GLY A 16 11.07 10.43 -11.52
CA GLY A 16 11.10 11.06 -10.20
C GLY A 16 10.09 12.21 -10.12
N PHE A 17 9.34 12.29 -9.05
CA PHE A 17 8.44 13.41 -8.76
C PHE A 17 8.51 13.77 -7.28
N VAL A 18 8.20 15.02 -6.96
CA VAL A 18 8.22 15.53 -5.58
C VAL A 18 6.79 15.61 -5.07
N LEU A 19 6.51 14.90 -3.98
CA LEU A 19 5.28 15.10 -3.23
C LEU A 19 5.44 16.35 -2.37
N THR A 20 4.82 17.46 -2.78
CA THR A 20 4.77 18.66 -1.95
C THR A 20 3.83 18.43 -0.77
N THR A 21 4.17 18.98 0.40
CA THR A 21 3.35 18.93 1.61
C THR A 21 1.91 19.41 1.36
N ASN A 22 1.73 20.43 0.51
CA ASN A 22 0.41 20.94 0.16
C ASN A 22 -0.49 19.91 -0.54
N TYR A 23 0.06 19.03 -1.38
CA TYR A 23 -0.74 18.03 -2.10
C TYR A 23 -1.15 16.87 -1.18
N LEU A 24 -0.22 16.40 -0.33
CA LEU A 24 -0.53 15.38 0.67
C LEU A 24 -1.51 15.91 1.73
N ASP A 25 -1.35 17.16 2.18
CA ASP A 25 -2.26 17.81 3.11
C ASP A 25 -3.65 18.03 2.52
N LEU A 26 -3.76 18.42 1.23
CA LEU A 26 -5.05 18.59 0.56
C LEU A 26 -5.85 17.27 0.55
N LEU A 27 -5.19 16.16 0.23
CA LEU A 27 -5.84 14.86 0.19
C LEU A 27 -6.19 14.37 1.61
N ALA A 28 -5.30 14.54 2.58
CA ALA A 28 -5.55 14.21 3.98
C ALA A 28 -6.71 15.02 4.59
N ARG A 29 -6.81 16.32 4.29
CA ARG A 29 -7.91 17.20 4.73
C ARG A 29 -9.27 16.83 4.14
N ARG A 30 -9.30 16.17 2.97
CA ARG A 30 -10.51 15.58 2.40
C ARG A 30 -10.88 14.22 3.00
N GLY A 31 -10.21 13.81 4.09
CA GLY A 31 -10.42 12.51 4.73
C GLY A 31 -9.85 11.34 3.93
N VAL A 32 -9.09 11.60 2.86
CA VAL A 32 -8.45 10.55 2.09
C VAL A 32 -7.18 10.15 2.85
N LYS A 33 -7.20 8.98 3.50
CA LYS A 33 -5.96 8.33 3.98
C LYS A 33 -5.20 7.83 2.75
N VAL A 34 -4.41 8.72 2.17
CA VAL A 34 -3.61 8.50 0.97
C VAL A 34 -2.41 7.63 1.33
N VAL A 35 -2.56 6.32 1.19
CA VAL A 35 -1.43 5.42 0.99
C VAL A 35 -1.41 5.00 -0.48
N VAL A 36 -1.38 5.97 -1.41
CA VAL A 36 -1.29 5.62 -2.84
C VAL A 36 0.06 4.99 -3.11
N PRO A 37 0.13 3.92 -3.91
CA PRO A 37 1.40 3.55 -4.55
C PRO A 37 1.96 4.77 -5.28
N ALA A 38 3.27 4.93 -5.26
CA ALA A 38 3.93 6.12 -5.76
C ALA A 38 3.78 6.21 -7.29
N LEU A 39 2.68 6.77 -7.78
CA LEU A 39 2.47 7.12 -9.17
C LEU A 39 2.62 8.63 -9.32
N CYS A 40 3.33 9.07 -10.37
CA CYS A 40 3.34 10.49 -10.72
C CYS A 40 1.92 10.92 -11.15
N PRO A 41 1.61 12.23 -11.04
CA PRO A 41 0.30 12.76 -11.46
C PRO A 41 -0.09 12.36 -12.88
N THR A 42 0.86 12.34 -13.82
CA THR A 42 0.63 11.94 -15.21
C THR A 42 0.17 10.48 -15.33
N CYS A 43 0.86 9.55 -14.67
CA CYS A 43 0.48 8.13 -14.69
C CYS A 43 -0.84 7.87 -13.96
N PHE A 44 -1.10 8.59 -12.87
CA PHE A 44 -2.35 8.49 -12.14
C PHE A 44 -3.54 9.00 -12.98
N LEU A 45 -3.41 10.15 -13.63
CA LEU A 45 -4.47 10.73 -14.46
C LEU A 45 -4.74 9.93 -15.74
N ALA A 46 -3.73 9.30 -16.34
CA ALA A 46 -3.89 8.57 -17.58
C ALA A 46 -4.62 7.23 -17.45
N THR A 47 -4.41 6.50 -16.35
CA THR A 47 -4.92 5.11 -16.21
C THR A 47 -5.57 4.82 -14.87
N GLY A 48 -5.61 5.80 -13.96
CA GLY A 48 -6.05 5.61 -12.58
C GLY A 48 -5.00 4.97 -11.67
N PRO A 49 -5.39 4.60 -10.43
CA PRO A 49 -4.51 3.97 -9.44
C PRO A 49 -3.94 2.63 -9.94
N LEU A 50 -2.96 2.06 -9.23
CA LEU A 50 -2.55 0.68 -9.51
C LEU A 50 -3.76 -0.26 -9.35
N ARG A 51 -3.75 -1.37 -10.07
CA ARG A 51 -4.76 -2.41 -9.85
C ARG A 51 -4.55 -3.03 -8.48
N LYS A 52 -5.64 -3.38 -7.80
CA LYS A 52 -5.59 -4.22 -6.61
C LYS A 52 -5.34 -5.66 -7.04
N GLU A 53 -4.41 -6.32 -6.37
CA GLU A 53 -4.19 -7.75 -6.44
C GLU A 53 -4.95 -8.44 -5.31
N ARG A 54 -5.31 -9.71 -5.52
CA ARG A 54 -5.98 -10.56 -4.54
C ARG A 54 -5.02 -11.62 -4.05
N GLY A 55 -5.04 -11.88 -2.75
CA GLY A 55 -4.27 -12.95 -2.13
C GLY A 55 -4.88 -13.42 -0.83
N LYS A 56 -4.18 -14.32 -0.15
CA LYS A 56 -4.52 -14.81 1.18
C LYS A 56 -3.39 -14.53 2.16
N VAL A 57 -3.72 -14.14 3.39
CA VAL A 57 -2.72 -13.97 4.45
C VAL A 57 -2.09 -15.33 4.73
N LYS A 58 -0.78 -15.44 4.48
CA LYS A 58 -0.01 -16.66 4.76
C LYS A 58 0.24 -16.77 6.27
N TRP A 59 0.70 -15.68 6.87
CA TRP A 59 0.90 -15.58 8.31
C TRP A 59 1.04 -14.11 8.70
N PHE A 60 0.79 -13.83 9.98
CA PHE A 60 0.95 -12.52 10.58
C PHE A 60 1.54 -12.66 11.99
N ASP A 61 2.59 -11.89 12.28
CA ASP A 61 3.17 -11.80 13.61
C ASP A 61 2.66 -10.53 14.30
N SER A 62 1.74 -10.69 15.25
CA SER A 62 1.15 -9.59 16.01
C SER A 62 2.14 -8.90 16.95
N ARG A 63 3.24 -9.56 17.33
CA ARG A 63 4.28 -8.94 18.19
C ARG A 63 5.18 -8.04 17.37
N LYS A 64 5.44 -8.41 16.11
CA LYS A 64 6.30 -7.64 15.20
C LYS A 64 5.53 -6.73 14.25
N HIS A 65 4.19 -6.83 14.21
CA HIS A 65 3.28 -6.00 13.40
C HIS A 65 3.49 -6.12 11.87
N TYR A 66 3.97 -7.27 11.39
CA TYR A 66 4.15 -7.54 9.96
C TYR A 66 3.76 -8.99 9.61
N GLY A 67 3.54 -9.22 8.31
CA GLY A 67 3.20 -10.54 7.80
C GLY A 67 3.43 -10.65 6.30
N PHE A 68 2.97 -11.78 5.75
CA PHE A 68 3.04 -12.05 4.32
C PHE A 68 1.69 -12.48 3.76
N ILE A 69 1.41 -12.03 2.54
CA ILE A 69 0.27 -12.44 1.74
C ILE A 69 0.79 -13.28 0.58
N ILE A 70 0.14 -14.43 0.32
CA ILE A 70 0.39 -15.24 -0.86
C ILE A 70 -0.66 -14.91 -1.93
N THR A 71 -0.19 -14.56 -3.11
CA THR A 71 -1.05 -14.33 -4.29
C THR A 71 -1.53 -15.65 -4.88
N GLU A 72 -2.55 -15.60 -5.74
CA GLU A 72 -3.02 -16.79 -6.48
C GLU A 72 -1.92 -17.36 -7.39
N GLU A 73 -0.97 -16.53 -7.84
CA GLU A 73 0.21 -16.96 -8.61
C GLU A 73 1.37 -17.47 -7.74
N GLY A 74 1.19 -17.57 -6.42
CA GLY A 74 2.20 -18.11 -5.50
C GLY A 74 3.31 -17.14 -5.10
N ARG A 75 3.23 -15.86 -5.48
CA ARG A 75 4.17 -14.82 -5.03
C ARG A 75 3.89 -14.43 -3.58
N GLU A 76 4.93 -14.26 -2.79
CA GLU A 76 4.87 -13.76 -1.42
C GLU A 76 5.07 -12.25 -1.37
N ILE A 77 4.11 -11.56 -0.77
CA ILE A 77 4.07 -10.10 -0.70
C ILE A 77 4.13 -9.70 0.77
N PHE A 78 5.13 -8.91 1.13
CA PHE A 78 5.30 -8.40 2.49
C PHE A 78 4.23 -7.35 2.81
N PHE A 79 3.68 -7.34 4.02
CA PHE A 79 2.82 -6.25 4.47
C PHE A 79 3.09 -5.87 5.93
N HIS A 80 2.93 -4.59 6.23
CA HIS A 80 2.97 -4.07 7.60
C HIS A 80 1.53 -3.76 8.04
N GLU A 81 1.20 -4.00 9.31
CA GLU A 81 -0.12 -3.66 9.89
C GLU A 81 -0.60 -2.23 9.58
N LYS A 82 0.32 -1.25 9.49
CA LYS A 82 -0.01 0.15 9.14
C LYS A 82 -0.63 0.33 7.75
N GLN A 83 -0.49 -0.68 6.88
CA GLN A 83 -1.04 -0.68 5.53
C GLN A 83 -2.48 -1.22 5.49
N ILE A 84 -2.97 -1.81 6.58
CA ILE A 84 -4.32 -2.38 6.65
C ILE A 84 -5.33 -1.24 6.73
N LEU A 85 -6.34 -1.30 5.86
CA LEU A 85 -7.45 -0.36 5.82
C LEU A 85 -8.64 -0.92 6.61
N GLY A 86 -9.21 -0.08 7.47
CA GLY A 86 -10.38 -0.39 8.29
C GLY A 86 -10.05 -0.51 9.77
N ASP A 87 -11.01 -0.14 10.61
CA ASP A 87 -10.93 -0.27 12.06
C ASP A 87 -11.39 -1.69 12.43
N GLY A 88 -10.44 -2.61 12.62
CA GLY A 88 -10.73 -4.03 12.83
C GLY A 88 -9.99 -4.60 14.03
N LEU A 89 -10.69 -4.67 15.15
CA LEU A 89 -10.26 -5.09 16.50
C LEU A 89 -9.58 -6.48 16.61
N ASP A 90 -9.54 -7.28 15.54
CA ASP A 90 -9.07 -8.68 15.56
C ASP A 90 -7.79 -8.96 14.76
N GLY A 91 -7.23 -7.98 14.04
CA GLY A 91 -6.03 -8.18 13.23
C GLY A 91 -6.16 -9.18 12.07
N PRO A 92 -5.10 -9.38 11.25
CA PRO A 92 -5.09 -10.35 10.15
C PRO A 92 -5.15 -11.79 10.65
N LYS A 93 -6.06 -12.60 10.08
CA LYS A 93 -6.12 -14.04 10.32
C LYS A 93 -5.45 -14.81 9.18
N GLU A 94 -4.78 -15.90 9.49
CA GLU A 94 -4.23 -16.81 8.49
C GLU A 94 -5.35 -17.35 7.57
N GLY A 95 -5.08 -17.43 6.27
CA GLY A 95 -6.02 -17.85 5.23
C GLY A 95 -7.03 -16.77 4.82
N GLN A 96 -7.08 -15.62 5.50
CA GLN A 96 -8.02 -14.54 5.19
C GLN A 96 -7.71 -13.91 3.83
N VAL A 97 -8.75 -13.64 3.04
CA VAL A 97 -8.61 -12.99 1.74
C VAL A 97 -8.27 -11.51 1.94
N ALA A 98 -7.26 -11.05 1.21
CA ALA A 98 -6.79 -9.68 1.19
C ALA A 98 -6.81 -9.12 -0.22
N LEU A 99 -7.28 -7.88 -0.37
CA LEU A 99 -7.14 -7.06 -1.58
C LEU A 99 -6.15 -5.94 -1.29
N PHE A 100 -5.15 -5.75 -2.13
CA PHE A 100 -4.06 -4.80 -1.85
C PHE A 100 -3.40 -4.29 -3.13
N HIS A 101 -2.69 -3.17 -3.04
CA HIS A 101 -1.83 -2.69 -4.12
C HIS A 101 -0.40 -3.16 -3.88
N VAL A 102 0.32 -3.56 -4.93
CA VAL A 102 1.72 -3.96 -4.81
C VAL A 102 2.63 -2.78 -5.16
N ARG A 103 3.62 -2.55 -4.29
CA ARG A 103 4.76 -1.67 -4.53
C ARG A 103 6.03 -2.50 -4.51
N TYR A 104 6.89 -2.31 -5.50
CA TYR A 104 8.25 -2.85 -5.49
C TYR A 104 9.21 -1.88 -4.79
N ARG A 105 9.91 -2.38 -3.76
CA ARG A 105 11.05 -1.71 -3.10
C ARG A 105 12.32 -2.53 -3.32
N VAL A 106 13.46 -1.97 -2.90
CA VAL A 106 14.76 -2.68 -2.89
C VAL A 106 14.69 -3.98 -2.07
N GLU A 107 13.92 -3.98 -0.99
CA GLU A 107 13.70 -5.14 -0.11
C GLU A 107 12.78 -6.21 -0.74
N GLY A 108 12.04 -5.87 -1.80
CA GLY A 108 11.06 -6.76 -2.42
C GLY A 108 9.65 -6.15 -2.55
N PRO A 109 8.67 -6.97 -2.97
CA PRO A 109 7.29 -6.55 -3.13
C PRO A 109 6.60 -6.34 -1.77
N GLU A 110 5.95 -5.19 -1.62
CA GLU A 110 5.19 -4.80 -0.44
C GLU A 110 3.73 -4.49 -0.82
N ALA A 111 2.80 -4.96 0.00
CA ALA A 111 1.38 -4.66 -0.09
C ALA A 111 1.03 -3.36 0.65
N LEU A 112 0.30 -2.49 -0.04
CA LEU A 112 -0.24 -1.21 0.41
C LEU A 112 -1.76 -1.25 0.33
N ASN A 113 -2.45 -0.47 1.18
CA ASN A 113 -3.92 -0.42 1.23
C ASN A 113 -4.56 -1.82 1.34
N VAL A 114 -4.11 -2.60 2.31
CA VAL A 114 -4.56 -3.97 2.52
C VAL A 114 -5.98 -3.95 3.07
N GLU A 115 -6.94 -4.37 2.26
CA GLU A 115 -8.34 -4.56 2.64
C GLU A 115 -8.55 -6.04 2.93
N LEU A 116 -8.87 -6.36 4.19
CA LEU A 116 -9.17 -7.71 4.60
C LEU A 116 -10.68 -7.96 4.45
N THR A 117 -11.04 -8.99 3.68
CA THR A 117 -12.45 -9.40 3.57
C THR A 117 -12.89 -9.97 4.92
N ARG A 118 -14.00 -9.45 5.47
CA ARG A 118 -14.64 -10.05 6.64
C ARG A 118 -15.18 -11.42 6.23
N GLY A 119 -14.56 -12.48 6.74
CA GLY A 119 -15.07 -13.85 6.68
C GLY A 119 -15.94 -14.14 7.89
#